data_AF-I1CWX8-F1
#
_entry.id   AF-I1CWX8-F1
#
_cell.length_a   1.000
_cell.length_b   1.000
_cell.length_c   1.000
_cell.angle_alpha   90.00
_cell.angle_beta   90.00
_cell.angle_gamma   90.00
#
_symmetry.space_group_name_H-M   'P 1'
#
loop_
_entity.id
_entity.type
_entity.pdbx_description
1 polymer ?
#
loop_
_entity_poly.entity_id
_entity_poly.type
_entity_poly.pdbx_seq_one_letter_code
_entity_poly.pdbx_strand_id
1 'polypeptide(L)'
;MANWDVPDTTPLPLRPLRAGKDGGWDKARPIQSLYVVEEHERGLHYDFRLQFDDMTACWAIPEHPSPIPGDKRLAIRTPEPETCHGILWDTGTVELLNDLTWHHALAEGRLALRLNGERLHGVFVMVRAHRSPDQEQWLLITKETEPSSDAGAVTASVEERR
;
A
#
# COMPACT_ATOMS: atom_id res chain seq x y z
N MET A 1 -34.36 3.37 26.03
CA MET A 1 -34.08 3.59 24.59
C MET A 1 -33.07 4.71 24.52
N ALA A 2 -31.77 4.39 24.44
CA ALA A 2 -30.71 5.38 24.38
C ALA A 2 -30.36 5.63 22.91
N ASN A 3 -30.70 6.82 22.40
CA ASN A 3 -30.17 7.32 21.14
C ASN A 3 -28.73 7.75 21.41
N TRP A 4 -27.76 7.00 20.89
CA TRP A 4 -26.38 7.46 20.81
C TRP A 4 -26.20 8.18 19.48
N ASP A 5 -26.15 9.50 19.57
CA ASP A 5 -25.70 10.39 18.50
C ASP A 5 -24.22 10.06 18.25
N VAL A 6 -23.97 9.29 17.20
CA VAL A 6 -22.60 8.98 16.75
C VAL A 6 -22.15 10.13 15.87
N PRO A 7 -21.05 10.84 16.18
CA PRO A 7 -20.53 11.83 15.26
C PRO A 7 -20.11 11.12 13.97
N ASP A 8 -20.57 11.64 12.83
CA ASP A 8 -20.13 11.25 11.49
C ASP A 8 -18.62 11.49 11.37
N THR A 9 -17.82 10.49 11.73
CA THR A 9 -16.39 10.44 11.39
C THR A 9 -16.24 9.51 10.20
N THR A 10 -16.87 9.90 9.09
CA THR A 10 -16.51 9.42 7.76
C THR A 10 -15.02 9.75 7.56
N PRO A 11 -14.12 8.75 7.38
CA PRO A 11 -12.76 9.06 6.97
C PRO A 11 -12.86 9.73 5.62
N LEU A 12 -12.40 10.98 5.57
CA LEU A 12 -12.40 11.74 4.34
C LEU A 12 -11.60 10.93 3.30
N PRO A 13 -12.09 10.78 2.05
CA PRO A 13 -11.16 10.46 0.98
C PRO A 13 -10.06 11.52 1.05
N LEU A 14 -8.80 11.09 1.06
CA LEU A 14 -7.67 12.02 1.02
C LEU A 14 -7.89 12.92 -0.21
N ARG A 15 -8.38 14.15 0.04
CA ARG A 15 -8.61 15.11 -1.01
C ARG A 15 -7.26 15.32 -1.67
N PRO A 16 -7.13 15.17 -3.00
CA PRO A 16 -5.95 15.70 -3.66
C PRO A 16 -5.86 17.17 -3.26
N LEU A 17 -4.67 17.60 -2.83
CA LEU A 17 -4.38 18.99 -2.55
C LEU A 17 -4.78 19.79 -3.79
N ARG A 18 -5.93 20.48 -3.74
CA ARG A 18 -6.34 21.40 -4.80
C ARG A 18 -5.28 22.49 -4.86
N ALA A 19 -4.41 22.39 -5.85
CA ALA A 19 -3.57 23.49 -6.27
C ALA A 19 -4.46 24.67 -6.69
N GLY A 20 -3.97 25.87 -6.42
CA GLY A 20 -4.65 27.15 -6.64
C GLY A 20 -5.16 27.33 -8.07
N LYS A 21 -6.19 28.17 -8.17
CA LYS A 21 -6.87 28.54 -9.41
C LYS A 21 -6.05 29.63 -10.10
N ASP A 22 -5.07 29.22 -10.88
CA ASP A 22 -4.32 30.13 -11.74
C ASP A 22 -4.05 29.41 -13.07
N GLY A 23 -4.53 30.01 -14.15
CA GLY A 23 -4.53 29.41 -15.49
C GLY A 23 -3.13 29.19 -16.04
N GLY A 24 -2.76 27.92 -16.15
CA GLY A 24 -1.69 27.41 -16.99
C GLY A 24 -2.02 25.96 -17.30
N TRP A 25 -1.78 25.50 -18.54
CA TRP A 25 -1.84 24.07 -18.87
C TRP A 25 -0.62 23.41 -18.22
N ASP A 26 -0.60 23.39 -16.89
CA ASP A 26 0.44 22.75 -16.11
C ASP A 26 0.35 21.26 -16.42
N LYS A 27 1.47 20.71 -16.86
CA LYS A 27 1.67 19.27 -16.97
C LYS A 27 1.30 18.71 -15.61
N ALA A 28 0.16 18.00 -15.52
CA ALA A 28 -0.31 17.40 -14.29
C ALA A 28 0.88 16.69 -13.64
N ARG A 29 1.29 17.15 -12.45
CA ARG A 29 2.33 16.46 -11.70
C ARG A 29 1.88 15.01 -11.58
N PRO A 30 2.73 14.02 -11.89
CA PRO A 30 2.33 12.63 -11.81
C PRO A 30 1.79 12.40 -10.40
N ILE A 31 0.53 11.93 -10.33
CA ILE A 31 -0.10 11.56 -9.06
C ILE A 31 0.82 10.50 -8.46
N GLN A 32 1.48 10.84 -7.36
CA GLN A 32 2.36 9.89 -6.69
C GLN A 32 1.49 8.69 -6.29
N SER A 33 1.87 7.51 -6.75
CA SER A 33 1.14 6.30 -6.39
C SER A 33 1.47 5.97 -4.93
N LEU A 34 0.42 5.65 -4.16
CA LEU A 34 0.51 5.43 -2.72
C LEU A 34 0.02 4.03 -2.36
N TYR A 35 0.50 3.52 -1.24
CA TYR A 35 -0.05 2.32 -0.63
C TYR A 35 -0.38 2.55 0.83
N VAL A 36 -1.36 1.78 1.31
CA VAL A 36 -1.80 1.78 2.72
C VAL A 36 -2.01 0.33 3.13
N VAL A 37 -1.56 0.00 4.34
CA VAL A 37 -1.79 -1.29 4.99
C VAL A 37 -2.50 -1.05 6.30
N GLU A 38 -3.66 -1.66 6.49
CA GLU A 38 -4.44 -1.57 7.73
C GLU A 38 -4.59 -2.96 8.36
N GLU A 39 -4.47 -3.05 9.68
CA GLU A 39 -4.63 -4.28 10.45
C GLU A 39 -6.04 -4.36 11.06
N HIS A 40 -6.72 -5.49 10.85
CA HIS A 40 -8.10 -5.70 11.28
C HIS A 40 -8.18 -6.83 12.33
N GLU A 41 -8.46 -6.47 13.59
CA GLU A 41 -8.48 -7.42 14.72
C GLU A 41 -9.64 -8.43 14.68
N ARG A 42 -10.78 -8.06 14.06
CA ARG A 42 -11.98 -8.92 14.02
C ARG A 42 -11.88 -10.11 13.06
N GLY A 43 -10.91 -10.09 12.16
CA GLY A 43 -10.70 -11.14 11.16
C GLY A 43 -9.23 -11.49 10.93
N LEU A 44 -8.34 -11.06 11.85
CA LEU A 44 -6.87 -11.21 11.81
C LEU A 44 -6.32 -11.17 10.37
N HIS A 45 -6.59 -10.07 9.66
CA HIS A 45 -6.09 -9.85 8.32
C HIS A 45 -5.58 -8.42 8.15
N TYR A 46 -4.82 -8.23 7.09
CA TYR A 46 -4.26 -6.95 6.67
C TYR A 46 -4.87 -6.53 5.34
N ASP A 47 -5.46 -5.34 5.32
CA ASP A 47 -5.98 -4.72 4.11
C ASP A 47 -4.84 -3.98 3.40
N PHE A 48 -4.38 -4.51 2.28
CA PHE A 48 -3.39 -3.89 1.42
C PHE A 48 -4.07 -3.11 0.30
N ARG A 49 -3.86 -1.79 0.27
CA ARG A 49 -4.48 -0.87 -0.70
C ARG A 49 -3.42 -0.18 -1.53
N LEU A 50 -3.65 -0.13 -2.83
CA LEU A 50 -2.86 0.63 -3.79
C LEU A 50 -3.74 1.70 -4.41
N GLN A 51 -3.26 2.93 -4.40
CA GLN A 51 -3.83 4.06 -5.13
C GLN A 51 -2.84 4.48 -6.21
N PHE A 52 -3.29 4.46 -7.46
CA PHE A 52 -2.48 4.81 -8.62
C PHE A 52 -3.38 5.35 -9.73
N ASP A 53 -2.86 6.28 -10.53
CA ASP A 53 -3.67 7.03 -11.49
C ASP A 53 -4.94 7.59 -10.82
N ASP A 54 -6.12 7.22 -11.31
CA ASP A 54 -7.46 7.50 -10.78
C ASP A 54 -8.15 6.26 -10.17
N MET A 55 -7.40 5.18 -9.95
CA MET A 55 -7.91 3.90 -9.47
C MET A 55 -7.41 3.52 -8.07
N THR A 56 -8.20 2.66 -7.43
CA THR A 56 -7.83 2.01 -6.17
C THR A 56 -7.97 0.50 -6.33
N ALA A 57 -6.99 -0.24 -5.82
CA ALA A 57 -7.01 -1.69 -5.77
C ALA A 57 -6.77 -2.16 -4.33
N CYS A 58 -7.60 -3.08 -3.85
CA CYS A 58 -7.56 -3.58 -2.47
C CYS A 58 -7.41 -5.11 -2.44
N TRP A 59 -6.65 -5.59 -1.48
CA TRP A 59 -6.49 -7.01 -1.20
C TRP A 59 -6.50 -7.27 0.30
N ALA A 60 -7.25 -8.28 0.75
CA ALA A 60 -7.17 -8.80 2.11
C ALA A 60 -6.07 -9.86 2.19
N ILE A 61 -5.11 -9.68 3.10
CA ILE A 61 -3.99 -10.58 3.36
C ILE A 61 -4.23 -11.25 4.72
N PRO A 62 -4.64 -12.53 4.79
CA PRO A 62 -4.96 -13.20 6.06
C PRO A 62 -3.76 -13.38 7.00
N GLU A 63 -2.55 -13.26 6.47
CA GLU A 63 -1.30 -13.40 7.22
C GLU A 63 -0.51 -12.10 7.15
N HIS A 64 0.33 -11.82 8.15
CA HIS A 64 1.13 -10.61 8.16
C HIS A 64 1.99 -10.46 6.88
N PRO A 65 2.08 -9.24 6.31
CA PRO A 65 3.04 -8.94 5.25
C PRO A 65 4.46 -9.23 5.74
N SER A 66 5.19 -10.09 5.04
CA SER A 66 6.52 -10.51 5.46
C SER A 66 7.62 -9.71 4.77
N PRO A 67 8.55 -9.08 5.51
CA PRO A 67 9.72 -8.46 4.93
C PRO A 67 10.81 -9.48 4.53
N ILE A 68 10.60 -10.79 4.76
CA ILE A 68 11.57 -11.84 4.47
C ILE A 68 11.55 -12.16 2.96
N PRO A 69 12.69 -12.03 2.24
CA PRO A 69 12.76 -12.38 0.83
C PRO A 69 12.40 -13.85 0.58
N GLY A 70 11.55 -14.08 -0.42
CA GLY A 70 11.08 -15.41 -0.80
C GLY A 70 9.78 -15.86 -0.13
N ASP A 71 9.35 -15.18 0.95
CA ASP A 71 8.06 -15.45 1.57
C ASP A 71 6.91 -15.16 0.61
N LYS A 72 5.88 -15.99 0.70
CA LYS A 72 4.65 -15.87 -0.08
C LYS A 72 3.48 -15.72 0.88
N ARG A 73 2.62 -14.74 0.62
CA ARG A 73 1.40 -14.48 1.38
C ARG A 73 0.21 -14.49 0.44
N LEU A 74 -0.88 -15.14 0.86
CA LEU A 74 -2.13 -15.11 0.13
C LEU A 74 -2.73 -13.70 0.22
N ALA A 75 -3.19 -13.16 -0.91
CA ALA A 75 -3.85 -11.88 -1.01
C ALA A 75 -5.15 -12.05 -1.80
N ILE A 76 -6.29 -11.80 -1.17
CA ILE A 76 -7.61 -11.99 -1.79
C ILE A 76 -8.09 -10.63 -2.27
N ARG A 77 -8.35 -10.50 -3.58
CA ARG A 77 -8.82 -9.24 -4.16
C ARG A 77 -10.21 -8.91 -3.62
N THR A 78 -10.39 -7.68 -3.16
CA THR A 78 -11.68 -7.14 -2.71
C THR A 78 -12.08 -5.94 -3.57
N PRO A 79 -13.38 -5.75 -3.86
CA PRO A 79 -13.87 -4.58 -4.60
C PRO A 79 -13.81 -3.29 -3.76
N GLU A 80 -14.02 -3.42 -2.46
CA GLU A 80 -13.94 -2.36 -1.46
C GLU A 80 -13.30 -2.95 -0.19
N PRO A 81 -12.57 -2.14 0.60
CA PRO A 81 -12.07 -2.62 1.88
C PRO A 81 -13.21 -2.95 2.84
N GLU A 82 -13.01 -3.94 3.70
CA GLU A 82 -13.98 -4.31 4.72
C GLU A 82 -13.98 -3.29 5.85
N THR A 83 -14.67 -2.16 5.65
CA THR A 83 -14.93 -1.09 6.64
C THR A 83 -13.69 -0.39 7.20
N CYS A 84 -13.75 0.94 7.29
CA CYS A 84 -12.63 1.83 7.64
C CYS A 84 -12.27 1.84 9.15
N HIS A 85 -12.28 0.68 9.82
CA HIS A 85 -11.98 0.55 11.24
C HIS A 85 -10.66 -0.20 11.51
N GLY A 86 -9.85 -0.44 10.49
CA GLY A 86 -8.51 -0.99 10.64
C GLY A 86 -7.55 -0.01 11.30
N ILE A 87 -6.57 -0.53 12.02
CA ILE A 87 -5.47 0.25 12.59
C ILE A 87 -4.41 0.41 11.48
N LEU A 88 -4.00 1.65 11.18
CA LEU A 88 -2.94 1.91 10.21
C LEU A 88 -1.66 1.17 10.62
N TRP A 89 -1.24 0.20 9.80
CA TRP A 89 -0.06 -0.61 10.03
C TRP A 89 1.16 -0.06 9.30
N ASP A 90 0.99 0.32 8.02
CA ASP A 90 2.04 0.93 7.21
C ASP A 90 1.44 1.80 6.09
N THR A 91 2.20 2.78 5.62
CA THR A 91 1.83 3.64 4.50
C THR A 91 3.08 4.18 3.81
N GLY A 92 2.99 4.43 2.51
CA GLY A 92 4.13 4.93 1.78
C GLY A 92 3.86 5.13 0.30
N THR A 93 4.94 5.34 -0.43
CA THR A 93 4.90 5.45 -1.89
C THR A 93 5.09 4.09 -2.53
N VAL A 94 4.48 3.91 -3.71
CA VAL A 94 4.65 2.71 -4.52
C VAL A 94 5.06 3.10 -5.94
N GLU A 95 6.00 2.33 -6.50
CA GLU A 95 6.39 2.45 -7.91
C GLU A 95 6.13 1.13 -8.63
N LEU A 96 5.56 1.20 -9.82
CA LEU A 96 5.39 0.04 -10.68
C LEU A 96 6.69 -0.21 -11.46
N LEU A 97 7.25 -1.41 -11.33
CA LEU A 97 8.49 -1.84 -11.98
C LEU A 97 8.23 -2.65 -13.27
N ASN A 98 6.97 -2.85 -13.65
CA ASN A 98 6.63 -3.48 -14.92
C ASN A 98 6.94 -2.55 -16.09
N ASP A 99 7.23 -3.13 -17.27
CA ASP A 99 7.28 -2.41 -18.54
C ASP A 99 5.88 -2.03 -19.09
N LEU A 100 4.83 -2.18 -18.27
CA LEU A 100 3.43 -1.98 -18.63
C LEU A 100 2.80 -0.88 -17.78
N THR A 101 1.69 -0.31 -18.26
CA THR A 101 0.85 0.58 -17.44
C THR A 101 0.19 -0.20 -16.31
N TRP A 102 -0.17 0.48 -15.22
CA TRP A 102 -0.87 -0.11 -14.08
C TRP A 102 -2.09 -0.94 -14.46
N HIS A 103 -2.90 -0.41 -15.38
CA HIS A 103 -4.10 -1.07 -15.91
C HIS A 103 -3.76 -2.41 -16.59
N HIS A 104 -2.74 -2.43 -17.43
CA HIS A 104 -2.33 -3.63 -18.15
C HIS A 104 -1.68 -4.65 -17.23
N ALA A 105 -0.81 -4.22 -16.30
CA ALA A 105 -0.16 -5.09 -15.34
C ALA A 105 -1.17 -5.76 -14.39
N LEU A 106 -2.21 -5.02 -13.98
CA LEU A 106 -3.30 -5.57 -13.17
C LEU A 106 -4.18 -6.54 -13.96
N ALA A 107 -4.47 -6.24 -15.22
CA ALA A 107 -5.23 -7.12 -16.10
C ALA A 107 -4.49 -8.44 -16.36
N GLU A 108 -3.18 -8.37 -16.66
CA GLU A 108 -2.29 -9.51 -16.84
C GLU A 108 -2.20 -10.38 -15.58
N GLY A 109 -2.38 -9.78 -14.40
CA GLY A 109 -2.32 -10.50 -13.13
C GLY A 109 -0.92 -10.54 -12.54
N ARG A 110 -0.05 -9.58 -12.89
CA ARG A 110 1.31 -9.51 -12.36
C ARG A 110 1.72 -8.06 -12.11
N LEU A 111 1.92 -7.71 -10.84
CA LEU A 111 2.40 -6.40 -10.41
C LEU A 111 3.76 -6.57 -9.75
N ALA A 112 4.81 -6.00 -10.31
CA ALA A 112 6.11 -5.83 -9.67
C ALA A 112 6.15 -4.41 -9.10
N LEU A 113 6.29 -4.31 -7.79
CA LEU A 113 6.11 -3.08 -7.03
C LEU A 113 7.38 -2.79 -6.23
N ARG A 114 7.82 -1.54 -6.22
CA ARG A 114 8.75 -1.03 -5.21
C ARG A 114 7.93 -0.31 -4.15
N LEU A 115 7.94 -0.83 -2.92
CA LEU A 115 7.28 -0.20 -1.78
C LEU A 115 8.31 0.62 -1.01
N ASN A 116 7.96 1.86 -0.69
CA ASN A 116 8.75 2.72 0.18
C ASN A 116 7.87 3.29 1.29
N GLY A 117 7.69 2.52 2.36
CA GLY A 117 7.17 3.01 3.63
C GLY A 117 8.07 2.63 4.81
N GLU A 118 7.50 2.67 6.01
CA GLU A 118 8.26 2.49 7.25
C GLU A 118 8.52 1.01 7.53
N ARG A 119 7.53 0.15 7.28
CA ARG A 119 7.62 -1.29 7.53
C ARG A 119 7.89 -2.10 6.27
N LEU A 120 7.23 -1.78 5.17
CA LEU A 120 7.45 -2.40 3.86
C LEU A 120 8.37 -1.53 3.02
N HIS A 121 9.61 -1.98 2.88
CA HIS A 121 10.62 -1.31 2.08
C HIS A 121 11.34 -2.32 1.17
N GLY A 122 11.31 -2.10 -0.14
CA GLY A 122 11.96 -2.99 -1.12
C GLY A 122 11.06 -3.38 -2.28
N VAL A 123 11.38 -4.52 -2.91
CA VAL A 123 10.71 -5.02 -4.12
C VAL A 123 9.78 -6.18 -3.77
N PHE A 124 8.53 -6.03 -4.16
CA PHE A 124 7.45 -6.98 -3.96
C PHE A 124 6.81 -7.34 -5.29
N VAL A 125 6.29 -8.56 -5.41
CA VAL A 125 5.57 -9.00 -6.62
C VAL A 125 4.24 -9.59 -6.23
N MET A 126 3.15 -9.07 -6.77
CA MET A 126 1.83 -9.66 -6.68
C MET A 126 1.55 -10.47 -7.95
N VAL A 127 1.22 -11.74 -7.81
CA VAL A 127 0.85 -12.61 -8.95
C VAL A 127 -0.53 -13.21 -8.71
N ARG A 128 -1.43 -13.09 -9.68
CA ARG A 128 -2.75 -13.74 -9.65
C ARG A 128 -2.57 -15.24 -9.81
N ALA A 129 -2.91 -15.99 -8.76
CA ALA A 129 -2.81 -17.45 -8.75
C ALA A 129 -4.10 -18.13 -9.24
N HIS A 130 -5.25 -17.51 -8.96
CA HIS A 130 -6.55 -18.07 -9.32
C HIS A 130 -7.59 -16.97 -9.56
N ARG A 131 -8.49 -17.19 -10.53
CA ARG A 131 -9.58 -16.28 -10.85
C ARG A 131 -10.89 -17.06 -11.05
N SER A 132 -11.85 -16.79 -10.19
CA SER A 132 -13.23 -17.26 -10.27
C SER A 132 -14.18 -16.06 -10.27
N PRO A 133 -15.45 -16.25 -10.71
CA PRO A 133 -16.46 -15.20 -10.64
C PRO A 133 -16.67 -14.64 -9.22
N ASP A 134 -16.53 -15.49 -8.19
CA ASP A 134 -16.75 -15.10 -6.79
C ASP A 134 -15.48 -14.65 -6.06
N GLN A 135 -14.29 -14.98 -6.56
CA GLN A 135 -13.03 -14.70 -5.87
C GLN A 135 -11.84 -14.62 -6.81
N GLU A 136 -10.99 -13.62 -6.59
CA GLU A 136 -9.71 -13.48 -7.30
C GLU A 136 -8.56 -13.54 -6.29
N GLN A 137 -7.75 -14.60 -6.37
CA GLN A 137 -6.65 -14.87 -5.43
C GLN A 137 -5.32 -14.49 -6.05
N TRP A 138 -4.54 -13.78 -5.25
CA TRP A 138 -3.21 -13.29 -5.55
C TRP A 138 -2.22 -13.83 -4.52
N LEU A 139 -0.94 -13.81 -4.89
CA LEU A 139 0.17 -14.08 -4.00
C LEU A 139 1.03 -12.83 -3.95
N LEU A 140 1.23 -12.28 -2.75
CA LEU A 140 2.24 -11.28 -2.48
C LEU A 140 3.56 -12.01 -2.18
N ILE A 141 4.60 -11.71 -2.95
CA ILE A 141 5.91 -12.35 -2.87
C ILE A 141 6.95 -11.26 -2.61
N THR A 142 7.68 -11.37 -1.52
CA THR A 142 8.79 -10.47 -1.22
C THR A 142 10.00 -10.89 -2.05
N LYS A 143 10.56 -9.99 -2.86
CA LYS A 143 11.72 -10.27 -3.72
C LYS A 143 13.01 -9.78 -3.08
N GLU A 144 13.02 -8.51 -2.72
CA GLU A 144 14.17 -7.83 -2.15
C GLU A 144 13.66 -6.94 -1.03
N THR A 145 14.38 -6.92 0.08
CA THR A 145 14.08 -6.03 1.21
C THR A 145 15.26 -5.10 1.37
N GLU A 146 14.99 -3.81 1.42
CA GLU A 146 16.00 -2.80 1.61
C GLU A 146 15.83 -2.25 3.04
N PRO A 147 16.90 -1.90 3.76
CA PRO A 147 16.75 -1.18 5.02
C PRO A 147 16.12 0.19 4.74
N SER A 148 15.09 0.57 5.51
CA SER A 148 14.52 1.92 5.43
C SER A 148 15.63 2.95 5.57
N SER A 149 15.71 3.89 4.63
CA SER A 149 16.80 4.89 4.55
C SER A 149 16.80 5.91 5.70
N ASP A 150 15.90 5.79 6.69
CA ASP A 150 15.87 6.62 7.89
C ASP A 150 16.84 6.15 9.00
N ALA A 151 17.43 4.96 8.88
CA ALA A 151 18.35 4.40 9.89
C ALA A 151 19.85 4.69 9.62
N GLY A 152 20.21 5.91 9.21
CA GLY A 152 21.56 6.15 8.68
C GLY A 152 22.14 7.56 8.74
N ALA A 153 22.04 8.28 9.86
CA ALA A 153 22.89 9.45 10.12
C ALA A 153 23.07 9.80 11.61
N VAL A 154 23.62 8.89 12.42
CA VAL A 154 24.37 9.27 13.63
C VAL A 154 25.67 8.49 13.67
N THR A 155 26.67 8.99 12.94
CA THR A 155 28.06 8.61 13.18
C THR A 155 28.46 9.21 14.53
N ALA A 156 28.52 8.38 15.56
CA ALA A 156 29.09 8.76 16.84
C ALA A 156 30.59 9.03 16.68
N SER A 157 30.96 10.31 16.56
CA SER A 157 32.32 10.76 16.86
C SER A 157 32.44 10.91 18.36
N VAL A 158 32.80 9.82 19.05
CA VAL A 158 33.47 9.92 20.35
C VAL A 158 34.96 9.75 20.06
N GLU A 159 35.63 10.87 19.84
CA GLU A 159 37.09 10.93 19.89
C GLU A 159 37.49 11.24 21.33
N GLU A 160 38.17 10.26 21.89
CA GLU A 160 38.87 10.24 23.16
C GLU A 160 39.84 11.44 23.27
N ARG A 161 39.67 12.27 24.30
CA ARG A 161 40.70 13.20 24.76
C ARG A 161 41.03 12.88 26.22
N ARG A 162 42.23 12.33 26.39
CA ARG A 162 43.00 12.26 27.63
C ARG A 162 43.06 13.59 28.37
#